data_AF-A0A2A9P267-F1
#
_entry.id   AF-A0A2A9P267-F1
#
_cell.length_a   1.000
_cell.length_b   1.000
_cell.length_c   1.000
_cell.angle_alpha   90.00
_cell.angle_beta   90.00
_cell.angle_gamma   90.00
#
_symmetry.space_group_name_H-M   'P 1'
#
loop_
_entity.id
_entity.type
_entity.pdbx_description
1 polymer ?
#
loop_
_entity_poly.entity_id
_entity_poly.type
_entity_poly.pdbx_seq_one_letter_code
_entity_poly.pdbx_strand_id
1 'polypeptide(L)'
;MKLEQDTVEFGRTLEEQYANDQRKDVSQTLSEIWALLTYSNPLKEPTVSHLLDRKGRAAVAEELNSAILTSLGKSSRASLEKVYAQTSVLLDELRRKGGPGAFVSLQDLLDEISEPPQV
;
A
#
# COMPACT_ATOMS: atom_id res chain seq x y z
N MET A 1 -15.97 -20.46 19.47
CA MET A 1 -17.19 -20.89 18.76
C MET A 1 -17.84 -19.79 17.92
N LYS A 2 -18.42 -18.71 18.47
CA LYS A 2 -19.07 -17.69 17.62
C LYS A 2 -18.13 -17.07 16.57
N LEU A 3 -16.95 -16.62 17.00
CA LEU A 3 -15.96 -16.02 16.09
C LEU A 3 -15.50 -16.96 14.97
N GLU A 4 -15.35 -18.25 15.26
CA GLU A 4 -14.93 -19.26 14.28
C GLU A 4 -16.04 -19.50 13.25
N GLN A 5 -17.31 -19.56 13.70
CA GLN A 5 -18.47 -19.67 12.83
C GLN A 5 -18.59 -18.43 11.92
N ASP A 6 -18.51 -17.23 12.50
CA ASP A 6 -18.56 -15.97 11.76
C ASP A 6 -17.43 -15.90 10.71
N THR A 7 -16.23 -16.41 11.04
CA THR A 7 -15.09 -16.45 10.12
C THR A 7 -15.34 -17.39 8.94
N VAL A 8 -15.88 -18.59 9.20
CA VAL A 8 -16.19 -19.57 8.14
C VAL A 8 -17.34 -19.08 7.25
N GLU A 9 -18.35 -18.46 7.83
CA GLU A 9 -19.47 -17.88 7.08
C GLU A 9 -19.03 -16.71 6.18
N PHE A 10 -18.16 -15.84 6.70
CA PHE A 10 -17.55 -14.78 5.91
C PHE A 10 -16.71 -15.33 4.75
N GLY A 11 -15.88 -16.35 5.01
CA GLY A 11 -15.09 -17.03 3.97
C GLY A 11 -15.97 -17.63 2.87
N ARG A 12 -17.08 -18.29 3.22
CA ARG A 12 -18.03 -18.84 2.23
C ARG A 12 -18.68 -17.74 1.38
N THR A 13 -19.07 -16.64 2.01
CA THR A 13 -19.66 -15.50 1.30
C THR A 13 -18.68 -14.92 0.27
N LEU A 14 -17.40 -14.83 0.61
CA LEU A 14 -16.35 -14.41 -0.32
C LEU A 14 -16.16 -15.38 -1.49
N GLU A 15 -16.12 -16.69 -1.24
CA GLU A 15 -16.04 -17.70 -2.30
C GLU A 15 -17.21 -17.58 -3.29
N GLU A 16 -18.43 -17.41 -2.79
CA GLU A 16 -19.62 -17.23 -3.63
C GLU A 16 -19.54 -15.94 -4.46
N GLN A 17 -19.08 -14.83 -3.83
CA GLN A 17 -18.93 -13.55 -4.50
C GLN A 17 -17.92 -13.59 -5.65
N TYR A 18 -16.83 -14.35 -5.50
CA TYR A 18 -15.73 -14.42 -6.46
C TYR A 18 -15.69 -15.73 -7.28
N ALA A 19 -16.72 -16.59 -7.19
CA ALA A 19 -16.76 -17.91 -7.82
C ALA A 19 -16.54 -17.89 -9.35
N ASN A 20 -16.97 -16.82 -10.02
CA ASN A 20 -16.84 -16.64 -11.47
C ASN A 20 -15.77 -15.60 -11.85
N ASP A 21 -14.93 -15.17 -10.90
CA ASP A 21 -13.85 -14.24 -11.19
C ASP A 21 -12.78 -14.94 -12.05
N GLN A 22 -12.43 -14.34 -13.17
CA GLN A 22 -11.44 -14.93 -14.10
C GLN A 22 -10.00 -14.65 -13.67
N ARG A 23 -9.79 -13.78 -12.68
CA ARG A 23 -8.49 -13.39 -12.16
C ARG A 23 -7.93 -14.50 -11.28
N LYS A 24 -6.83 -15.11 -11.73
CA LYS A 24 -6.19 -16.23 -11.03
C LYS A 24 -5.67 -15.83 -9.64
N ASP A 25 -5.17 -14.60 -9.53
CA ASP A 25 -4.72 -14.00 -8.27
C ASP A 25 -5.82 -14.01 -7.21
N VAL A 26 -7.06 -13.66 -7.56
CA VAL A 26 -8.20 -13.69 -6.63
C VAL A 26 -8.42 -15.11 -6.09
N SER A 27 -8.51 -16.11 -6.97
CA SER A 27 -8.70 -17.51 -6.58
C SER A 27 -7.54 -18.05 -5.72
N GLN A 28 -6.31 -17.64 -6.03
CA GLN A 28 -5.12 -18.04 -5.28
C GLN A 28 -5.13 -17.42 -3.89
N THR A 29 -5.40 -16.11 -3.79
CA THR A 29 -5.48 -15.41 -2.50
C THR A 29 -6.57 -15.98 -1.61
N LEU A 30 -7.75 -16.31 -2.15
CA LEU A 30 -8.82 -16.97 -1.39
C LEU A 30 -8.35 -18.33 -0.84
N SER A 31 -7.68 -19.15 -1.67
CA SER A 31 -7.11 -20.43 -1.24
C SER A 31 -6.07 -20.26 -0.12
N GLU A 32 -5.21 -19.24 -0.20
CA GLU A 32 -4.21 -18.93 0.81
C GLU A 32 -4.84 -18.47 2.14
N ILE A 33 -5.93 -17.69 2.07
CA ILE A 33 -6.70 -17.28 3.25
C ILE A 33 -7.34 -18.51 3.92
N TRP A 34 -7.92 -19.44 3.16
CA TRP A 34 -8.49 -20.68 3.72
C TRP A 34 -7.44 -21.55 4.40
N ALA A 35 -6.21 -21.58 3.89
CA ALA A 35 -5.11 -22.32 4.50
C ALA A 35 -4.84 -21.87 5.96
N LEU A 36 -5.10 -20.60 6.30
CA LEU A 36 -4.94 -20.10 7.68
C LEU A 36 -5.79 -20.86 8.70
N LEU A 37 -6.97 -21.34 8.31
CA LEU A 37 -7.87 -22.09 9.20
C LEU A 37 -7.40 -23.52 9.49
N THR A 38 -6.47 -24.04 8.69
CA THR A 38 -5.94 -25.41 8.86
C THR A 38 -4.90 -25.50 9.98
N TYR A 39 -4.35 -24.37 10.40
CA TYR A 39 -3.30 -24.30 11.41
C TYR A 39 -3.86 -23.85 12.75
N SER A 40 -3.46 -24.52 13.83
CA SER A 40 -3.83 -24.12 15.19
C SER A 40 -3.28 -22.75 15.58
N ASN A 41 -2.14 -22.35 15.01
CA ASN A 41 -1.56 -21.02 15.19
C ASN A 41 -0.83 -20.54 13.92
N PRO A 42 -1.56 -19.90 12.97
CA PRO A 42 -0.98 -19.46 11.69
C PRO A 42 0.11 -18.40 11.83
N LEU A 43 0.22 -17.70 12.96
CA LEU A 43 1.29 -16.73 13.21
C LEU A 43 2.68 -17.37 13.36
N LYS A 44 2.73 -18.66 13.71
CA LYS A 44 3.98 -19.40 13.87
C LYS A 44 4.39 -20.18 12.63
N GLU A 45 3.52 -20.26 11.63
CA GLU A 45 3.73 -21.06 10.44
C GLU A 45 4.43 -20.24 9.36
N PRO A 46 5.67 -20.59 8.95
CA PRO A 46 6.43 -19.79 8.00
C PRO A 46 5.74 -19.63 6.64
N THR A 47 4.93 -20.60 6.24
CA THR A 47 4.21 -20.63 4.96
C THR A 47 3.09 -19.59 4.87
N VAL A 48 2.39 -19.29 5.97
CA VAL A 48 1.18 -18.45 5.96
C VAL A 48 1.25 -17.23 6.89
N SER A 49 2.22 -17.17 7.80
CA SER A 49 2.37 -16.08 8.77
C SER A 49 2.48 -14.69 8.12
N HIS A 50 3.05 -14.60 6.92
CA HIS A 50 3.18 -13.34 6.18
C HIS A 50 1.83 -12.70 5.82
N LEU A 51 0.77 -13.49 5.65
CA LEU A 51 -0.60 -13.00 5.39
C LEU A 51 -1.17 -12.22 6.59
N LEU A 52 -0.61 -12.41 7.77
CA LEU A 52 -1.04 -11.76 9.02
C LEU A 52 -0.13 -10.60 9.43
N ASP A 53 0.88 -10.25 8.61
CA ASP A 53 1.78 -9.14 8.90
C ASP A 53 1.01 -7.80 8.91
N ARG A 54 1.26 -6.99 9.93
CA ARG A 54 0.70 -5.64 10.04
C ARG A 54 1.14 -4.74 8.90
N LYS A 55 2.34 -4.96 8.34
CA LYS A 55 2.86 -4.18 7.21
C LYS A 55 1.96 -4.29 5.98
N GLY A 56 1.35 -5.45 5.75
CA GLY A 56 0.43 -5.66 4.63
C GLY A 56 -0.80 -4.74 4.66
N ARG A 57 -1.26 -4.33 5.86
CA ARG A 57 -2.43 -3.44 5.98
C ARG A 57 -2.19 -2.04 5.44
N ALA A 58 -0.95 -1.54 5.53
CA ALA A 58 -0.62 -0.23 4.99
C ALA A 58 -0.73 -0.23 3.46
N ALA A 59 -0.21 -1.27 2.80
CA ALA A 59 -0.32 -1.42 1.35
C ALA A 59 -1.78 -1.49 0.87
N VAL A 60 -2.62 -2.29 1.54
CA VAL A 60 -4.06 -2.39 1.24
C VAL A 60 -4.76 -1.05 1.43
N ALA A 61 -4.45 -0.31 2.51
CA ALA A 61 -5.02 1.00 2.76
C ALA A 61 -4.64 2.01 1.67
N GLU A 62 -3.39 2.03 1.22
CA GLU A 62 -2.93 2.90 0.13
C GLU A 62 -3.59 2.56 -1.21
N GLU A 63 -3.73 1.27 -1.53
CA GLU A 63 -4.37 0.82 -2.76
C GLU A 63 -5.87 1.18 -2.76
N LEU A 64 -6.54 0.98 -1.62
CA LEU A 64 -7.93 1.40 -1.42
C LEU A 64 -8.10 2.92 -1.54
N ASN A 65 -7.24 3.70 -0.89
CA ASN A 65 -7.27 5.16 -0.97
C ASN A 65 -7.07 5.64 -2.42
N SER A 66 -6.12 5.02 -3.14
CA SER A 66 -5.85 5.31 -4.54
C SER A 66 -7.05 5.01 -5.44
N ALA A 67 -7.72 3.87 -5.21
CA ALA A 67 -8.92 3.49 -5.95
C ALA A 67 -10.10 4.45 -5.68
N ILE A 68 -10.30 4.88 -4.43
CA ILE A 68 -11.32 5.88 -4.06
C ILE A 68 -11.02 7.22 -4.73
N LEU A 69 -9.78 7.71 -4.68
CA LEU A 69 -9.42 8.96 -5.32
C LEU A 69 -9.69 8.90 -6.83
N THR A 70 -9.32 7.80 -7.47
CA THR A 70 -9.56 7.58 -8.90
C THR A 70 -11.04 7.55 -9.23
N SER A 71 -11.87 6.87 -8.44
CA SER A 71 -13.32 6.79 -8.67
C SER A 71 -14.02 8.15 -8.50
N LEU A 72 -13.46 9.04 -7.67
CA LEU A 72 -13.90 10.43 -7.51
C LEU A 72 -13.36 11.38 -8.60
N GLY A 73 -12.66 10.86 -9.62
CA GLY A 73 -12.02 11.68 -10.66
C GLY A 73 -10.81 12.48 -10.15
N LYS A 74 -10.31 12.17 -8.95
CA LYS A 74 -9.11 12.78 -8.37
C LYS A 74 -7.88 11.98 -8.76
N SER A 75 -6.73 12.60 -8.56
CA SER A 75 -5.43 11.93 -8.71
C SER A 75 -5.31 10.76 -7.74
N SER A 76 -4.91 9.58 -8.23
CA SER A 76 -4.60 8.40 -7.39
C SER A 76 -3.44 8.62 -6.43
N ARG A 77 -2.54 9.55 -6.75
CA ARG A 77 -1.46 10.03 -5.87
C ARG A 77 -1.83 11.34 -5.20
N ALA A 78 -1.34 11.55 -3.99
CA ALA A 78 -1.49 12.84 -3.33
C ALA A 78 -0.89 13.97 -4.20
N SER A 79 -1.55 15.13 -4.25
CA SER A 79 -1.03 16.27 -5.03
C SER A 79 0.39 16.65 -4.60
N LEU A 80 0.70 16.55 -3.30
CA LEU A 80 2.03 16.82 -2.77
C LEU A 80 3.08 15.82 -3.29
N GLU A 81 2.75 14.53 -3.34
CA GLU A 81 3.62 13.49 -3.90
C GLU A 81 3.91 13.76 -5.38
N LYS A 82 2.90 14.19 -6.15
CA LYS A 82 3.09 14.59 -7.55
C LYS A 82 4.04 15.76 -7.70
N VAL A 83 3.86 16.82 -6.90
CA VAL A 83 4.76 17.99 -6.95
C VAL A 83 6.18 17.57 -6.55
N TYR A 84 6.34 16.77 -5.50
CA TYR A 84 7.64 16.25 -5.05
C TYR A 84 8.33 15.45 -6.16
N ALA A 85 7.63 14.50 -6.79
CA ALA A 85 8.17 13.68 -7.88
C ALA A 85 8.55 14.52 -9.10
N GLN A 86 7.68 15.44 -9.54
CA GLN A 86 7.96 16.35 -10.65
C GLN A 86 9.17 17.23 -10.38
N THR A 87 9.26 17.78 -9.16
CA THR A 87 10.38 18.64 -8.76
C THR A 87 11.69 17.85 -8.68
N SER A 88 11.63 16.61 -8.21
CA SER A 88 12.79 15.71 -8.17
C SER A 88 13.36 15.47 -9.57
N VAL A 89 12.49 15.19 -10.55
CA VAL A 89 12.90 14.99 -11.94
C VAL A 89 13.45 16.27 -12.56
N LEU A 90 12.79 17.41 -12.35
CA LEU A 90 13.26 18.72 -12.80
C LEU A 90 14.66 19.02 -12.26
N LEU A 91 14.89 18.73 -10.98
CA LEU A 91 16.17 18.99 -10.34
C LEU A 91 17.28 18.08 -10.86
N ASP A 92 16.98 16.82 -11.19
CA ASP A 92 17.94 15.93 -11.85
C ASP A 92 18.34 16.46 -13.24
N GLU A 93 17.39 17.00 -14.00
CA GLU A 93 17.72 17.67 -15.26
C GLU A 93 18.58 18.92 -15.06
N LEU A 94 18.27 19.75 -14.06
CA LEU A 94 19.06 20.94 -13.75
C LEU A 94 20.49 20.58 -13.33
N ARG A 95 20.68 19.50 -12.56
CA ARG A 95 22.00 18.98 -12.20
C ARG A 95 22.82 18.60 -13.43
N ARG A 96 22.21 17.92 -14.40
CA ARG A 96 22.89 17.54 -15.66
C ARG A 96 23.25 18.75 -16.52
N LYS A 97 22.40 19.78 -16.53
CA LYS A 97 22.63 21.03 -17.30
C LYS A 97 23.64 21.97 -16.62
N GLY A 98 23.83 21.85 -15.30
CA GLY A 98 24.72 22.69 -14.51
C GLY A 98 24.14 24.09 -14.20
N GLY A 99 24.97 24.95 -13.61
CA GLY A 99 24.58 26.31 -13.20
C GLY A 99 24.02 26.40 -11.77
N PRO A 100 23.53 27.58 -11.33
CA PRO A 100 23.13 27.81 -9.94
C PRO A 100 22.04 26.85 -9.44
N GLY A 101 21.10 26.48 -10.31
CA GLY A 101 20.01 25.55 -9.98
C GLY A 101 20.45 24.10 -9.76
N ALA A 102 21.67 23.72 -10.16
CA ALA A 102 22.20 22.36 -9.95
C ALA A 102 22.52 22.07 -8.48
N PHE A 103 22.73 23.10 -7.66
CA PHE A 103 23.08 22.98 -6.24
C PHE A 103 21.85 22.91 -5.34
N VAL A 104 20.64 23.08 -5.88
CA VAL A 104 19.42 22.94 -5.09
C VAL A 104 19.19 21.45 -4.78
N SER A 105 18.66 21.15 -3.60
CA SER A 105 18.31 19.80 -3.16
C SER A 105 16.97 19.83 -2.46
N LEU A 106 16.11 18.86 -2.79
CA LEU A 106 14.87 18.66 -2.03
C LEU A 106 15.14 18.18 -0.60
N GLN A 107 16.27 17.49 -0.37
CA GLN A 107 16.63 17.03 0.97
C GLN A 107 16.93 18.21 1.89
N ASP A 108 17.72 19.18 1.43
CA ASP A 108 18.08 20.37 2.20
C ASP A 108 16.83 21.15 2.64
N LEU A 109 15.83 21.29 1.74
CA LEU A 109 14.55 21.91 2.06
C LEU A 109 13.73 21.11 3.09
N LEU A 110 13.77 19.77 3.02
CA LEU A 110 13.06 18.91 3.97
C LEU A 110 13.72 18.94 5.35
N ASP A 111 15.05 19.03 5.39
CA ASP A 111 15.83 19.15 6.62
C ASP A 111 15.54 20.49 7.31
N GLU A 112 15.48 21.60 6.56
CA GLU A 112 15.07 22.92 7.06
C GLU A 112 13.66 22.93 7.68
N ILE A 113 12.71 22.21 7.09
CA ILE A 113 11.33 22.11 7.60
C ILE A 113 11.27 21.28 8.90
N SER A 114 12.17 20.30 9.03
CA SER A 114 12.19 19.36 10.15
C SER A 114 12.88 19.93 11.40
N GLU A 115 13.67 21.00 11.25
CA GLU A 115 14.21 21.73 12.39
C GLU A 115 13.10 22.56 13.06
N PRO A 116 12.87 22.40 14.39
CA PRO A 116 11.96 23.29 15.09
C PRO A 116 12.48 24.73 14.97
N PRO A 117 11.59 25.73 14.80
CA PRO A 117 12.03 27.12 14.68
C PRO A 117 12.87 27.49 15.89
N GLN A 118 14.10 27.94 15.65
CA GLN A 118 14.98 28.43 16.71
C GLN A 118 14.41 29.77 17.20
N VAL A 119 13.73 29.74 18.35
CA VAL A 119 13.24 30.90 19.09
C VAL A 119 14.21 31.23 20.22
#